data_AF-Q2HRE8-F1
#
_entry.id   AF-Q2HRE8-F1
#
_cell.length_a   1.000
_cell.length_b   1.000
_cell.length_c   1.000
_cell.angle_alpha   90.00
_cell.angle_beta   90.00
_cell.angle_gamma   90.00
#
_symmetry.space_group_name_H-M   'P 1'
#
loop_
_entity.id
_entity.type
_entity.pdbx_description
1 polymer ?
#
loop_
_entity_poly.entity_id
_entity_poly.type
_entity_poly.pdbx_seq_one_letter_code
_entity_poly.pdbx_strand_id
1 'polypeptide(L)'
;MTRTCQKDHHPIQAFHQDQDPSSSTSTCPEHFRWIHEDLEPWKSTGITRETVESGKNISQLRIVIKKGKAYVETYADSFQTRDLFTVWGIVQLLRLYPGRVPDLELLFETGDRTVLDKKRFQGSQSVTLPPIFSYCGQNDALDIVFPDWSFWGWAETGIKPWEKVLKDIQESNKKITWKDRIPYAFWKGNTHVSSQRYKLRQCNVTDQHDWNARIYSVHWNKEIEHGFNSTKLEDQCTHRYKIYVEGRSWSVSEKYIIACDSMTLFIKPRYYDFFTRSLVPYKHYWPINKQNMCQDIKYAVDWGNTHPGKAEEIGREGTRFIEENVNMKLVYDYMLHLLTEYAKLMRFEATIPAGAVEVCSENLACPMGGIWREFMVESMVKSPSDTLPCTMFSPYL
;
A
#
# COMPACT_ATOMS: atom_id res chain seq x y z
N MET A 1 -30.19 3.79 -15.82
CA MET A 1 -30.75 3.38 -14.51
C MET A 1 -29.85 3.93 -13.43
N THR A 2 -30.26 4.99 -12.74
CA THR A 2 -29.58 5.50 -11.55
C THR A 2 -29.69 4.42 -10.47
N ARG A 3 -28.64 3.60 -10.32
CA ARG A 3 -28.50 2.74 -9.14
C ARG A 3 -28.27 3.69 -7.97
N THR A 4 -29.31 3.88 -7.17
CA THR A 4 -29.23 4.63 -5.93
C THR A 4 -28.56 3.76 -4.89
N CYS A 5 -27.63 4.31 -4.11
CA CYS A 5 -27.16 3.65 -2.89
C CYS A 5 -28.40 3.30 -2.07
N GLN A 6 -28.72 2.00 -1.98
CA GLN A 6 -29.90 1.58 -1.25
C GLN A 6 -29.70 2.03 0.20
N LYS A 7 -30.75 2.65 0.75
CA LYS A 7 -30.86 2.89 2.18
C LYS A 7 -31.09 1.54 2.86
N ASP A 8 -30.14 0.63 2.79
CA ASP A 8 -30.09 -0.51 3.69
C ASP A 8 -29.69 0.04 5.05
N HIS A 9 -30.66 0.74 5.63
CA HIS A 9 -30.78 1.08 7.02
C HIS A 9 -30.90 -0.25 7.77
N HIS A 10 -29.77 -0.88 8.04
CA HIS A 10 -29.60 -1.26 9.43
C HIS A 10 -29.60 0.08 10.19
N PRO A 11 -30.57 0.34 11.08
CA PRO A 11 -30.57 1.57 11.84
C PRO A 11 -29.20 1.64 12.51
N ILE A 12 -28.40 2.64 12.12
CA ILE A 12 -27.21 3.04 12.83
C ILE A 12 -27.76 3.62 14.13
N GLN A 13 -28.09 2.74 15.09
CA GLN A 13 -27.94 3.12 16.47
C GLN A 13 -26.46 3.47 16.57
N ALA A 14 -26.18 4.77 16.76
CA ALA A 14 -24.94 5.15 17.39
C ALA A 14 -24.81 4.22 18.60
N PHE A 15 -23.83 3.33 18.58
CA PHE A 15 -23.50 2.55 19.75
C PHE A 15 -23.03 3.57 20.80
N HIS A 16 -23.98 4.09 21.58
CA HIS A 16 -23.74 4.47 22.95
C HIS A 16 -23.53 3.16 23.71
N GLN A 17 -22.34 2.59 23.57
CA GLN A 17 -21.85 1.65 24.56
C GLN A 17 -20.99 2.44 25.52
N ASP A 18 -21.61 2.82 26.63
CA ASP A 18 -20.96 2.76 27.92
C ASP A 18 -20.46 1.31 28.09
N GLN A 19 -19.24 1.03 27.64
CA GLN A 19 -18.56 -0.23 27.94
C GLN A 19 -17.14 0.02 28.45
N ASP A 20 -16.89 -0.74 29.51
CA ASP A 20 -15.80 -0.78 30.46
C ASP A 20 -14.42 -0.40 29.89
N PRO A 21 -13.67 0.56 30.50
CA PRO A 21 -12.30 0.91 30.11
C PRO A 21 -11.27 -0.24 30.25
N SER A 22 -11.72 -1.45 30.61
CA SER A 22 -10.90 -2.66 30.79
C SER A 22 -10.67 -3.48 29.50
N SER A 23 -11.35 -3.17 28.39
CA SER A 23 -11.02 -3.71 27.07
C SER A 23 -9.71 -3.08 26.58
N SER A 24 -8.57 -3.70 26.91
CA SER A 24 -7.26 -3.24 26.46
C SER A 24 -7.20 -3.20 24.93
N THR A 25 -7.35 -2.02 24.33
CA THR A 25 -7.12 -1.85 22.89
C THR A 25 -5.67 -2.20 22.60
N SER A 26 -5.43 -3.12 21.67
CA SER A 26 -4.08 -3.42 21.20
C SER A 26 -3.41 -2.15 20.69
N THR A 27 -2.12 -1.99 20.96
CA THR A 27 -1.35 -0.86 20.45
C THR A 27 -1.14 -0.98 18.94
N CYS A 28 -1.21 0.14 18.21
CA CYS A 28 -0.94 0.13 16.77
C CYS A 28 0.54 -0.18 16.48
N PRO A 29 0.85 -0.76 15.31
CA PRO A 29 2.21 -0.86 14.83
C PRO A 29 2.95 0.48 14.83
N GLU A 30 4.27 0.46 15.06
CA GLU A 30 5.11 1.67 15.10
C GLU A 30 4.97 2.56 13.85
N HIS A 31 4.73 1.98 12.67
CA HIS A 31 4.63 2.75 11.43
C HIS A 31 3.46 3.74 11.41
N PHE A 32 2.47 3.59 12.29
CA PHE A 32 1.35 4.54 12.40
C PHE A 32 1.84 5.92 12.85
N ARG A 33 2.94 5.98 13.63
CA ARG A 33 3.49 7.26 14.11
C ARG A 33 3.95 8.17 12.98
N TRP A 34 4.30 7.60 11.82
CA TRP A 34 4.66 8.38 10.65
C TRP A 34 3.51 9.20 10.07
N ILE A 35 2.24 8.92 10.43
CA ILE A 35 1.10 9.80 10.12
C ILE A 35 1.38 11.22 10.62
N HIS A 36 1.97 11.35 11.81
CA HIS A 36 2.29 12.66 12.36
C HIS A 36 3.33 13.40 11.54
N GLU A 37 4.35 12.70 11.04
CA GLU A 37 5.38 13.31 10.20
C GLU A 37 4.86 13.69 8.82
N ASP A 38 4.03 12.83 8.22
CA ASP A 38 3.43 13.08 6.90
C ASP A 38 2.46 14.27 6.96
N LEU A 39 1.83 14.53 8.11
CA LEU A 39 0.90 15.65 8.32
C LEU A 39 1.54 16.90 8.96
N GLU A 40 2.78 16.80 9.47
CA GLU A 40 3.50 17.90 10.12
C GLU A 40 3.51 19.21 9.31
N PRO A 41 3.66 19.20 7.96
CA PRO A 41 3.69 20.44 7.17
C PRO A 41 2.47 21.35 7.32
N TRP A 42 1.31 20.81 7.73
CA TRP A 42 0.06 21.57 7.90
C TRP A 42 -0.32 21.78 9.36
N LYS A 43 0.51 21.36 10.32
CA LYS A 43 0.15 21.39 11.75
C LYS A 43 -0.01 22.81 12.30
N SER A 44 0.83 23.75 11.86
CA SER A 44 0.81 25.14 12.33
C SER A 44 -0.17 26.02 11.57
N THR A 45 -0.26 25.84 10.25
CA THR A 45 -1.11 26.66 9.35
C THR A 45 -2.53 26.13 9.23
N GLY A 46 -2.72 24.82 9.42
CA GLY A 46 -3.95 24.12 9.07
C GLY A 46 -4.12 23.98 7.54
N ILE A 47 -5.18 23.28 7.17
CA ILE A 47 -5.58 23.05 5.79
C ILE A 47 -6.79 23.94 5.50
N THR A 48 -6.63 24.91 4.60
CA THR A 48 -7.67 25.85 4.21
C THR A 48 -8.36 25.43 2.91
N ARG A 49 -9.49 26.06 2.58
CA ARG A 49 -10.15 25.85 1.29
C ARG A 49 -9.17 26.15 0.14
N GLU A 50 -8.42 27.24 0.26
CA GLU A 50 -7.43 27.66 -0.73
C GLU A 50 -6.31 26.62 -0.92
N THR A 51 -5.81 26.02 0.17
CA THR A 51 -4.76 24.99 0.05
C THR A 51 -5.27 23.72 -0.61
N VAL A 52 -6.52 23.31 -0.36
CA VAL A 52 -7.10 22.17 -1.08
C VAL A 52 -7.30 22.51 -2.55
N GLU A 53 -7.91 23.65 -2.87
CA GLU A 53 -8.17 24.01 -4.27
C GLU A 53 -6.88 24.21 -5.09
N SER A 54 -5.76 24.63 -4.47
CA SER A 54 -4.47 24.77 -5.18
C SER A 54 -3.90 23.44 -5.68
N GLY A 55 -4.33 22.30 -5.10
CA GLY A 55 -3.90 20.96 -5.48
C GLY A 55 -4.69 20.31 -6.61
N LYS A 56 -5.77 20.96 -7.09
CA LYS A 56 -6.70 20.38 -8.08
C LYS A 56 -6.01 19.88 -9.35
N ASN A 57 -5.06 20.65 -9.88
CA ASN A 57 -4.40 20.35 -11.16
C ASN A 57 -3.30 19.27 -11.07
N ILE A 58 -2.99 18.78 -9.87
CA ILE A 58 -1.97 17.75 -9.63
C ILE A 58 -2.56 16.50 -8.97
N SER A 59 -3.88 16.35 -9.02
CA SER A 59 -4.63 15.24 -8.43
C SER A 59 -5.61 14.67 -9.44
N GLN A 60 -5.88 13.36 -9.39
CA GLN A 60 -6.91 12.74 -10.24
C GLN A 60 -8.29 12.76 -9.58
N LEU A 61 -8.35 12.73 -8.25
CA LEU A 61 -9.61 12.63 -7.50
C LEU A 61 -9.70 13.69 -6.41
N ARG A 62 -10.91 14.18 -6.18
CA ARG A 62 -11.34 14.76 -4.90
C ARG A 62 -12.34 13.80 -4.26
N ILE A 63 -12.07 13.44 -3.01
CA ILE A 63 -12.93 12.56 -2.22
C ILE A 63 -13.46 13.36 -1.03
N VAL A 64 -14.77 13.35 -0.86
CA VAL A 64 -15.47 14.02 0.23
C VAL A 64 -16.18 12.97 1.07
N ILE A 65 -15.92 12.97 2.37
CA ILE A 65 -16.70 12.21 3.33
C ILE A 65 -17.58 13.21 4.08
N LYS A 66 -18.90 13.00 4.02
CA LYS A 66 -19.88 13.88 4.66
C LYS A 66 -21.00 13.05 5.25
N LYS A 67 -21.20 13.13 6.57
CA LYS A 67 -22.23 12.39 7.33
C LYS A 67 -22.16 10.88 7.06
N GLY A 68 -20.95 10.31 7.07
CA GLY A 68 -20.70 8.88 6.86
C GLY A 68 -20.88 8.39 5.42
N LYS A 69 -21.04 9.28 4.44
CA LYS A 69 -21.15 8.96 3.01
C LYS A 69 -19.95 9.50 2.24
N ALA A 70 -19.52 8.78 1.22
CA ALA A 70 -18.44 9.19 0.33
C ALA A 70 -18.99 9.77 -0.99
N TYR A 71 -18.33 10.82 -1.48
CA TYR A 71 -18.60 11.45 -2.76
C TYR A 71 -17.28 11.64 -3.50
N VAL A 72 -17.26 11.43 -4.81
CA VAL A 72 -16.05 11.52 -5.63
C VAL A 72 -16.28 12.47 -6.79
N GLU A 73 -15.37 13.42 -6.95
CA GLU A 73 -15.24 14.25 -8.16
C GLU A 73 -13.93 13.85 -8.86
N THR A 74 -14.04 13.41 -10.11
CA THR A 74 -12.88 13.00 -10.92
C THR A 74 -12.37 14.18 -11.74
N TYR A 75 -11.08 14.49 -11.61
CA TYR A 75 -10.42 15.58 -12.33
C TYR A 75 -9.67 15.10 -13.58
N ALA A 76 -9.14 13.88 -13.56
CA ALA A 76 -8.41 13.28 -14.67
C ALA A 76 -8.45 11.75 -14.58
N ASP A 77 -8.18 11.10 -15.72
CA ASP A 77 -8.11 9.64 -15.79
C ASP A 77 -6.93 9.09 -14.97
N SER A 78 -7.17 7.98 -14.27
CA SER A 78 -6.14 7.22 -13.57
C SER A 78 -5.55 6.14 -14.48
N PHE A 79 -4.30 5.76 -14.21
CA PHE A 79 -3.71 4.59 -14.86
C PHE A 79 -4.44 3.34 -14.35
N GLN A 80 -5.07 2.57 -15.25
CA GLN A 80 -5.87 1.39 -14.87
C GLN A 80 -6.97 1.75 -13.84
N THR A 81 -7.53 0.77 -13.13
CA THR A 81 -8.60 0.97 -12.14
C THR A 81 -8.10 1.31 -10.73
N ARG A 82 -6.99 2.05 -10.63
CA ARG A 82 -6.39 2.43 -9.34
C ARG A 82 -7.30 3.33 -8.52
N ASP A 83 -7.89 4.33 -9.17
CA ASP A 83 -8.94 5.19 -8.61
C ASP A 83 -10.10 4.39 -8.05
N LEU A 84 -10.65 3.46 -8.85
CA LEU A 84 -11.78 2.63 -8.46
C LEU A 84 -11.49 1.84 -7.18
N PHE A 85 -10.34 1.16 -7.11
CA PHE A 85 -10.00 0.34 -5.93
C PHE A 85 -9.56 1.19 -4.72
N THR A 86 -9.00 2.39 -4.93
CA THR A 86 -8.78 3.37 -3.84
C THR A 86 -10.08 3.87 -3.25
N VAL A 87 -11.03 4.27 -4.09
CA VAL A 87 -12.38 4.67 -3.66
C VAL A 87 -13.11 3.50 -3.00
N TRP A 88 -12.99 2.28 -3.55
CA TRP A 88 -13.53 1.07 -2.96
C TRP A 88 -13.03 0.85 -1.54
N GLY A 89 -11.73 1.02 -1.31
CA GLY A 89 -11.12 0.90 0.01
C GLY A 89 -11.68 1.89 1.03
N ILE A 90 -11.87 3.14 0.63
CA ILE A 90 -12.50 4.17 1.49
C ILE A 90 -13.96 3.80 1.79
N VAL A 91 -14.71 3.31 0.81
CA VAL A 91 -16.08 2.82 1.05
C VAL A 91 -16.09 1.63 2.01
N GLN A 92 -15.11 0.72 1.91
CA GLN A 92 -15.00 -0.41 2.85
C GLN A 92 -14.63 0.07 4.26
N LEU A 93 -13.77 1.09 4.39
CA LEU A 93 -13.48 1.74 5.67
C LEU A 93 -14.75 2.30 6.32
N LEU A 94 -15.59 3.00 5.55
CA LEU A 94 -16.86 3.54 6.03
C LEU A 94 -17.84 2.44 6.50
N ARG A 95 -17.81 1.26 5.85
CA ARG A 95 -18.58 0.09 6.28
C ARG A 95 -18.03 -0.56 7.54
N LEU A 96 -16.71 -0.61 7.69
CA LEU A 96 -16.07 -1.21 8.86
C LEU A 96 -16.22 -0.34 10.10
N TYR A 97 -16.15 0.99 9.93
CA TYR A 97 -16.25 1.97 11.01
C TYR A 97 -17.36 3.01 10.77
N PRO A 98 -18.65 2.61 10.73
CA PRO A 98 -19.76 3.53 10.48
C PRO A 98 -19.78 4.68 11.48
N GLY A 99 -19.86 5.91 10.97
CA GLY A 99 -19.94 7.12 11.80
C GLY A 99 -18.65 7.53 12.52
N ARG A 100 -17.54 6.79 12.36
CA ARG A 100 -16.26 7.11 13.02
C ARG A 100 -15.26 7.84 12.12
N VAL A 101 -15.43 7.76 10.79
CA VAL A 101 -14.65 8.56 9.85
C VAL A 101 -15.19 10.00 9.85
N PRO A 102 -14.39 11.03 10.14
CA PRO A 102 -14.87 12.41 10.19
C PRO A 102 -15.34 12.94 8.84
N ASP A 103 -16.13 14.02 8.89
CA ASP A 103 -16.38 14.85 7.71
C ASP A 103 -15.04 15.45 7.24
N LEU A 104 -14.66 15.18 5.99
CA LEU A 104 -13.39 15.66 5.42
C LEU A 104 -13.44 15.78 3.90
N GLU A 105 -12.45 16.47 3.35
CA GLU A 105 -12.17 16.53 1.92
C GLU A 105 -10.69 16.29 1.67
N LEU A 106 -10.37 15.40 0.74
CA LEU A 106 -9.00 15.10 0.36
C LEU A 106 -8.83 15.09 -1.16
N LEU A 107 -7.61 15.39 -1.59
CA LEU A 107 -7.17 15.22 -2.96
C LEU A 107 -6.24 14.02 -3.07
N PHE A 108 -6.40 13.24 -4.13
CA PHE A 108 -5.65 12.00 -4.32
C PHE A 108 -4.96 11.98 -5.67
N GLU A 109 -3.65 11.72 -5.65
CA GLU A 109 -2.83 11.40 -6.81
C GLU A 109 -2.69 9.87 -6.91
N THR A 110 -3.08 9.32 -8.07
CA THR A 110 -3.22 7.86 -8.32
C THR A 110 -2.14 7.27 -9.24
N GLY A 111 -1.20 8.09 -9.65
CA GLY A 111 0.00 7.75 -10.40
C GLY A 111 1.08 7.11 -9.52
N ASP A 112 2.25 6.92 -10.14
CA ASP A 112 3.38 6.26 -9.48
C ASP A 112 4.26 7.23 -8.69
N ARG A 113 4.27 8.54 -8.94
CA ARG A 113 5.30 9.43 -8.37
C ARG A 113 4.69 10.45 -7.44
N THR A 114 5.41 10.75 -6.37
CA THR A 114 5.14 11.93 -5.52
C THR A 114 5.12 13.20 -6.34
N VAL A 115 4.22 14.12 -6.04
CA VAL A 115 4.02 15.38 -6.79
C VAL A 115 4.43 16.63 -6.02
N LEU A 116 4.70 16.54 -4.72
CA LEU A 116 5.03 17.69 -3.87
C LEU A 116 6.51 17.73 -3.47
N ASP A 117 7.37 18.23 -4.36
CA ASP A 117 8.80 18.43 -4.04
C ASP A 117 9.01 19.48 -2.93
N LYS A 118 9.62 19.06 -1.81
CA LYS A 118 9.94 19.90 -0.64
C LYS A 118 10.63 21.20 -1.03
N LYS A 119 11.53 21.18 -2.01
CA LYS A 119 12.32 22.35 -2.40
C LYS A 119 11.48 23.48 -2.98
N ARG A 120 10.32 23.16 -3.58
CA ARG A 120 9.40 24.18 -4.13
C ARG A 120 8.75 25.02 -3.05
N PHE A 121 8.68 24.51 -1.82
CA PHE A 121 8.03 25.15 -0.67
C PHE A 121 9.05 25.67 0.35
N GLN A 122 10.35 25.46 0.11
CA GLN A 122 11.43 26.04 0.90
C GLN A 122 11.82 27.41 0.31
N GLY A 123 11.57 28.50 1.06
CA GLY A 123 12.13 29.82 0.77
C GLY A 123 11.21 30.84 0.08
N SER A 124 9.94 30.52 -0.20
CA SER A 124 8.95 31.50 -0.66
C SER A 124 7.75 31.54 0.28
N GLN A 125 7.45 32.71 0.84
CA GLN A 125 6.28 32.94 1.71
C GLN A 125 4.94 32.83 0.96
N SER A 126 4.95 32.67 -0.37
CA SER A 126 3.76 32.81 -1.22
C SER A 126 3.28 31.51 -1.90
N VAL A 127 3.90 30.35 -1.65
CA VAL A 127 3.47 29.10 -2.30
C VAL A 127 2.53 28.32 -1.38
N THR A 128 1.25 28.29 -1.73
CA THR A 128 0.21 27.51 -1.05
C THR A 128 0.52 26.02 -1.17
N LEU A 129 0.74 25.33 -0.04
CA LEU A 129 1.06 23.90 0.01
C LEU A 129 -0.23 23.04 0.04
N PRO A 130 -0.59 22.35 -1.06
CA PRO A 130 -1.79 21.51 -1.08
C PRO A 130 -1.55 20.17 -0.39
N PRO A 131 -2.51 19.66 0.41
CA PRO A 131 -2.42 18.33 0.99
C PRO A 131 -2.84 17.25 -0.02
N ILE A 132 -1.84 16.64 -0.66
CA ILE A 132 -2.06 15.59 -1.66
C ILE A 132 -1.77 14.22 -1.05
N PHE A 133 -2.75 13.32 -1.12
CA PHE A 133 -2.56 11.92 -0.79
C PHE A 133 -1.98 11.17 -2.00
N SER A 134 -0.98 10.33 -1.72
CA SER A 134 -0.31 9.50 -2.72
C SER A 134 0.01 8.13 -2.13
N TYR A 135 0.26 7.14 -2.98
CA TYR A 135 0.55 5.78 -2.52
C TYR A 135 1.99 5.55 -2.03
N CYS A 136 2.86 6.56 -2.13
CA CYS A 136 4.19 6.52 -1.54
C CYS A 136 4.68 7.90 -1.13
N GLY A 137 5.71 7.91 -0.28
CA GLY A 137 6.51 9.09 0.01
C GLY A 137 7.97 8.90 -0.38
N GLN A 138 8.74 9.98 -0.25
CA GLN A 138 10.21 9.99 -0.34
C GLN A 138 10.73 11.18 0.49
N ASN A 139 12.02 11.16 0.83
CA ASN A 139 12.61 12.15 1.74
C ASN A 139 12.46 13.61 1.25
N ASP A 140 12.44 13.82 -0.07
CA ASP A 140 12.30 15.11 -0.74
C ASP A 140 10.86 15.43 -1.18
N ALA A 141 9.86 14.67 -0.71
CA ALA A 141 8.43 14.92 -1.01
C ALA A 141 7.58 15.18 0.24
N LEU A 142 6.45 15.88 0.05
CA LEU A 142 5.46 16.22 1.09
C LEU A 142 4.12 15.49 0.90
N ASP A 143 4.03 14.58 -0.06
CA ASP A 143 2.83 13.77 -0.27
C ASP A 143 2.47 12.96 1.00
N ILE A 144 1.17 12.90 1.31
CA ILE A 144 0.62 12.16 2.44
C ILE A 144 0.44 10.70 2.02
N VAL A 145 1.13 9.77 2.68
CA VAL A 145 1.14 8.36 2.24
C VAL A 145 -0.17 7.66 2.62
N PHE A 146 -0.76 6.95 1.67
CA PHE A 146 -1.98 6.16 1.85
C PHE A 146 -1.81 4.74 1.31
N PRO A 147 -2.44 3.71 1.90
CA PRO A 147 -2.38 2.34 1.39
C PRO A 147 -2.78 2.25 -0.09
N ASP A 148 -1.99 1.54 -0.89
CA ASP A 148 -2.24 1.41 -2.33
C ASP A 148 -3.54 0.65 -2.67
N TRP A 149 -4.02 0.82 -3.89
CA TRP A 149 -5.25 0.18 -4.37
C TRP A 149 -5.20 -1.35 -4.32
N SER A 150 -3.99 -1.94 -4.39
CA SER A 150 -3.81 -3.38 -4.52
C SER A 150 -4.15 -4.16 -3.26
N PHE A 151 -4.34 -3.48 -2.11
CA PHE A 151 -4.89 -4.11 -0.90
C PHE A 151 -6.28 -4.72 -1.15
N TRP A 152 -7.06 -4.11 -2.03
CA TRP A 152 -8.40 -4.59 -2.42
C TRP A 152 -8.42 -5.36 -3.75
N GLY A 153 -7.27 -5.49 -4.41
CA GLY A 153 -7.10 -6.23 -5.65
C GLY A 153 -6.52 -5.38 -6.79
N TRP A 154 -5.94 -6.06 -7.77
CA TRP A 154 -5.39 -5.44 -8.98
C TRP A 154 -5.75 -6.30 -10.20
N ALA A 155 -7.00 -6.15 -10.64
CA ALA A 155 -7.66 -6.93 -11.66
C ALA A 155 -6.88 -7.03 -12.97
N GLU A 156 -6.28 -5.93 -13.43
CA GLU A 156 -5.47 -5.86 -14.66
C GLU A 156 -4.23 -6.76 -14.66
N THR A 157 -3.83 -7.24 -13.47
CA THR A 157 -2.67 -8.12 -13.28
C THR A 157 -3.06 -9.50 -12.71
N GLY A 158 -4.36 -9.73 -12.49
CA GLY A 158 -4.87 -10.95 -11.85
C GLY A 158 -4.48 -11.11 -10.38
N ILE A 159 -3.95 -10.07 -9.74
CA ILE A 159 -3.57 -10.11 -8.31
C ILE A 159 -4.81 -9.91 -7.46
N LYS A 160 -5.20 -10.96 -6.72
CA LYS A 160 -6.36 -10.98 -5.82
C LYS A 160 -6.21 -9.98 -4.66
N PRO A 161 -7.29 -9.70 -3.89
CA PRO A 161 -7.20 -8.90 -2.68
C PRO A 161 -6.17 -9.44 -1.69
N TRP A 162 -5.57 -8.54 -0.92
CA TRP A 162 -4.41 -8.84 -0.09
C TRP A 162 -4.62 -10.01 0.88
N GLU A 163 -5.76 -10.07 1.56
CA GLU A 163 -6.06 -11.17 2.49
C GLU A 163 -6.07 -12.55 1.81
N LYS A 164 -6.51 -12.62 0.55
CA LYS A 164 -6.52 -13.86 -0.23
C LYS A 164 -5.11 -14.23 -0.68
N VAL A 165 -4.37 -13.28 -1.24
CA VAL A 165 -2.99 -13.53 -1.70
C VAL A 165 -2.08 -13.91 -0.54
N LEU A 166 -2.22 -13.26 0.62
CA LEU A 166 -1.43 -13.61 1.80
C LEU A 166 -1.68 -15.06 2.23
N LYS A 167 -2.94 -15.51 2.28
CA LYS A 167 -3.30 -16.91 2.57
C LYS A 167 -2.73 -17.88 1.51
N ASP A 168 -2.86 -17.54 0.23
CA ASP A 168 -2.31 -18.36 -0.87
C ASP A 168 -0.77 -18.49 -0.76
N ILE A 169 -0.07 -17.41 -0.42
CA ILE A 169 1.38 -17.39 -0.18
C ILE A 169 1.73 -18.23 1.07
N GLN A 170 1.00 -18.08 2.18
CA GLN A 170 1.22 -18.86 3.40
C GLN A 170 1.08 -20.36 3.15
N GLU A 171 0.07 -20.79 2.40
CA GLU A 171 -0.09 -22.20 2.01
C GLU A 171 1.03 -22.65 1.07
N SER A 172 1.47 -21.79 0.15
CA SER A 172 2.60 -22.10 -0.72
C SER A 172 3.92 -22.26 0.04
N ASN A 173 4.16 -21.42 1.04
CA ASN A 173 5.36 -21.46 1.89
C ASN A 173 5.51 -22.80 2.63
N LYS A 174 4.39 -23.48 2.93
CA LYS A 174 4.36 -24.79 3.59
C LYS A 174 4.73 -25.96 2.66
N LYS A 175 4.71 -25.77 1.34
CA LYS A 175 4.92 -26.85 0.36
C LYS A 175 6.38 -27.35 0.31
N ILE A 176 7.35 -26.48 0.59
CA ILE A 176 8.78 -26.78 0.53
C ILE A 176 9.44 -26.21 1.79
N THR A 177 10.17 -27.04 2.53
CA THR A 177 10.91 -26.55 3.71
C THR A 177 11.94 -25.51 3.26
N TRP A 178 12.22 -24.51 4.09
CA TRP A 178 13.11 -23.42 3.68
C TRP A 178 14.48 -23.93 3.19
N LYS A 179 15.02 -24.96 3.85
CA LYS A 179 16.30 -25.57 3.50
C LYS A 179 16.28 -26.27 2.14
N ASP A 180 15.15 -26.77 1.67
CA ASP A 180 15.01 -27.45 0.38
C ASP A 180 14.71 -26.49 -0.78
N ARG A 181 14.50 -25.20 -0.48
CA ARG A 181 14.30 -24.17 -1.52
C ARG A 181 15.56 -23.95 -2.35
N ILE A 182 15.36 -23.49 -3.59
CA ILE A 182 16.44 -23.23 -4.55
C ILE A 182 17.41 -22.18 -3.97
N PRO A 183 18.73 -22.46 -3.89
CA PRO A 183 19.69 -21.64 -3.14
C PRO A 183 20.19 -20.41 -3.92
N TYR A 184 19.33 -19.81 -4.75
CA TYR A 184 19.61 -18.63 -5.58
C TYR A 184 18.68 -17.48 -5.24
N ALA A 185 19.11 -16.25 -5.52
CA ALA A 185 18.23 -15.10 -5.47
C ALA A 185 17.30 -15.06 -6.67
N PHE A 186 16.03 -14.77 -6.44
CA PHE A 186 15.01 -14.77 -7.47
C PHE A 186 14.29 -13.43 -7.57
N TRP A 187 14.08 -12.99 -8.80
CA TRP A 187 13.19 -11.88 -9.13
C TRP A 187 12.48 -12.12 -10.45
N LYS A 188 11.19 -11.78 -10.51
CA LYS A 188 10.41 -11.78 -11.74
C LYS A 188 9.60 -10.48 -11.83
N GLY A 189 9.72 -9.76 -12.95
CA GLY A 189 9.02 -8.49 -13.14
C GLY A 189 9.42 -7.73 -14.40
N ASN A 190 8.79 -6.57 -14.64
CA ASN A 190 9.12 -5.74 -15.80
C ASN A 190 10.48 -5.04 -15.60
N THR A 191 11.47 -5.40 -16.42
CA THR A 191 12.85 -4.89 -16.35
C THR A 191 13.07 -3.49 -16.91
N HIS A 192 12.07 -2.89 -17.56
CA HIS A 192 12.24 -1.69 -18.38
C HIS A 192 11.62 -0.41 -17.78
N VAL A 193 11.05 -0.49 -16.57
CA VAL A 193 10.34 0.64 -15.95
C VAL A 193 11.24 1.53 -15.08
N SER A 194 12.48 1.11 -14.81
CA SER A 194 13.43 1.89 -14.01
C SER A 194 14.88 1.52 -14.34
N SER A 195 15.79 2.47 -14.10
CA SER A 195 17.23 2.24 -14.26
C SER A 195 17.75 1.16 -13.31
N GLN A 196 17.15 1.02 -12.13
CA GLN A 196 17.53 -0.01 -11.15
C GLN A 196 17.15 -1.41 -11.63
N ARG A 197 15.97 -1.59 -12.22
CA ARG A 197 15.57 -2.89 -12.79
C ARG A 197 16.36 -3.25 -14.03
N TYR A 198 16.75 -2.25 -14.83
CA TYR A 198 17.68 -2.47 -15.94
C TYR A 198 19.04 -2.98 -15.45
N LYS A 199 19.59 -2.37 -14.40
CA LYS A 199 20.84 -2.85 -13.76
C LYS A 199 20.67 -4.24 -13.14
N LEU A 200 19.57 -4.50 -12.43
CA LEU A 200 19.29 -5.82 -11.85
C LEU A 200 19.30 -6.93 -12.91
N ARG A 201 18.77 -6.66 -14.10
CA ARG A 201 18.81 -7.61 -15.23
C ARG A 201 20.24 -8.05 -15.59
N GLN A 202 21.23 -7.18 -15.41
CA GLN A 202 22.64 -7.48 -15.66
C GLN A 202 23.26 -8.41 -14.61
N CYS A 203 22.60 -8.60 -13.47
CA CYS A 203 23.02 -9.57 -12.45
C CYS A 203 22.57 -11.00 -12.78
N ASN A 204 21.77 -11.22 -13.82
CA ASN A 204 21.37 -12.58 -14.20
C ASN A 204 22.58 -13.41 -14.66
N VAL A 205 22.48 -14.73 -14.51
CA VAL A 205 23.53 -15.67 -14.94
C VAL A 205 23.84 -15.55 -16.44
N THR A 206 25.13 -15.62 -16.78
CA THR A 206 25.67 -15.76 -18.14
C THR A 206 26.71 -16.88 -18.19
N ASP A 207 27.16 -17.26 -19.39
CA ASP A 207 28.22 -18.28 -19.55
C ASP A 207 29.54 -17.88 -18.89
N GLN A 208 29.76 -16.58 -18.66
CA GLN A 208 31.00 -16.04 -18.09
C GLN A 208 30.90 -15.74 -16.60
N HIS A 209 29.69 -15.55 -16.07
CA HIS A 209 29.51 -15.07 -14.71
C HIS A 209 28.18 -15.52 -14.08
N ASP A 210 28.22 -15.98 -12.83
CA ASP A 210 27.03 -16.24 -12.01
C ASP A 210 27.08 -15.44 -10.69
N TRP A 211 26.21 -14.42 -10.59
CA TRP A 211 26.00 -13.64 -9.37
C TRP A 211 25.08 -14.33 -8.35
N ASN A 212 24.76 -15.60 -8.56
CA ASN A 212 23.74 -16.36 -7.82
C ASN A 212 22.33 -15.77 -7.91
N ALA A 213 22.02 -15.03 -8.99
CA ALA A 213 20.72 -14.42 -9.21
C ALA A 213 20.02 -14.99 -10.45
N ARG A 214 18.70 -15.13 -10.37
CA ARG A 214 17.80 -15.61 -11.43
C ARG A 214 16.74 -14.53 -11.65
N ILE A 215 16.93 -13.76 -12.72
CA ILE A 215 16.15 -12.55 -13.02
C ILE A 215 15.31 -12.80 -14.28
N TYR A 216 13.99 -12.76 -14.13
CA TYR A 216 13.04 -13.07 -15.20
C TYR A 216 12.23 -11.83 -15.60
N SER A 217 12.35 -11.42 -16.86
CA SER A 217 11.57 -10.30 -17.40
C SER A 217 10.11 -10.71 -17.65
N VAL A 218 9.18 -9.88 -17.19
CA VAL A 218 7.74 -10.02 -17.47
C VAL A 218 7.33 -9.09 -18.60
N HIS A 219 6.57 -9.65 -19.55
CA HIS A 219 5.90 -8.91 -20.61
C HIS A 219 4.38 -8.99 -20.40
N TRP A 220 3.78 -7.94 -19.84
CA TRP A 220 2.38 -7.95 -19.40
C TRP A 220 1.39 -8.34 -20.50
N ASN A 221 1.58 -7.90 -21.74
CA ASN A 221 0.71 -8.29 -22.86
C ASN A 221 0.67 -9.82 -23.05
N LYS A 222 1.82 -10.51 -22.89
CA LYS A 222 1.89 -11.98 -22.98
C LYS A 222 1.30 -12.67 -21.76
N GLU A 223 1.41 -12.07 -20.57
CA GLU A 223 0.79 -12.64 -19.37
C GLU A 223 -0.73 -12.55 -19.43
N ILE A 224 -1.27 -11.44 -19.97
CA ILE A 224 -2.71 -11.28 -20.19
C ILE A 224 -3.23 -12.38 -21.13
N GLU A 225 -2.53 -12.62 -22.25
CA GLU A 225 -2.87 -13.69 -23.21
C GLU A 225 -2.86 -15.09 -22.57
N HIS A 226 -1.96 -15.35 -21.62
CA HIS A 226 -1.84 -16.64 -20.93
C HIS A 226 -2.57 -16.69 -19.58
N GLY A 227 -3.40 -15.70 -19.25
CA GLY A 227 -4.19 -15.66 -18.02
C GLY A 227 -3.35 -15.60 -16.73
N PHE A 228 -2.20 -14.94 -16.76
CA PHE A 228 -1.28 -14.73 -15.63
C PHE A 228 -0.73 -16.01 -14.97
N ASN A 229 -0.88 -17.16 -15.62
CA ASN A 229 -0.49 -18.46 -15.07
C ASN A 229 0.99 -18.52 -14.66
N SER A 230 1.86 -17.76 -15.31
CA SER A 230 3.29 -17.76 -15.00
C SER A 230 3.68 -16.73 -13.93
N THR A 231 2.79 -15.81 -13.55
CA THR A 231 3.07 -14.67 -12.65
C THR A 231 2.29 -14.70 -11.34
N LYS A 232 1.59 -15.81 -11.04
CA LYS A 232 1.00 -16.04 -9.71
C LYS A 232 2.05 -15.82 -8.62
N LEU A 233 1.68 -15.09 -7.58
CA LEU A 233 2.65 -14.63 -6.57
C LEU A 233 3.03 -15.78 -5.63
N GLU A 234 2.06 -16.59 -5.27
CA GLU A 234 2.20 -17.79 -4.45
C GLU A 234 3.13 -18.84 -5.06
N ASP A 235 3.20 -18.93 -6.40
CA ASP A 235 4.07 -19.88 -7.11
C ASP A 235 5.55 -19.42 -7.15
N GLN A 236 5.84 -18.21 -6.69
CA GLN A 236 7.17 -17.61 -6.75
C GLN A 236 7.96 -17.65 -5.43
N CYS A 237 7.46 -18.35 -4.40
CA CYS A 237 8.11 -18.51 -3.09
C CYS A 237 8.97 -19.79 -3.01
N THR A 238 9.64 -20.15 -4.11
CA THR A 238 10.40 -21.40 -4.28
C THR A 238 11.91 -21.28 -4.02
N HIS A 239 12.39 -20.07 -3.83
CA HIS A 239 13.82 -19.75 -3.69
C HIS A 239 14.13 -19.28 -2.27
N ARG A 240 15.34 -19.53 -1.78
CA ARG A 240 15.77 -19.07 -0.44
C ARG A 240 15.81 -17.54 -0.32
N TYR A 241 16.05 -16.84 -1.42
CA TYR A 241 16.18 -15.38 -1.45
C TYR A 241 15.26 -14.75 -2.50
N LYS A 242 14.58 -13.67 -2.13
CA LYS A 242 13.72 -12.89 -3.02
C LYS A 242 14.25 -11.47 -3.09
N ILE A 243 14.32 -10.89 -4.28
CA ILE A 243 14.86 -9.53 -4.43
C ILE A 243 13.69 -8.55 -4.45
N TYR A 244 13.78 -7.45 -3.70
CA TYR A 244 12.91 -6.30 -3.87
C TYR A 244 13.65 -5.18 -4.62
N VAL A 245 13.00 -4.61 -5.64
CA VAL A 245 13.51 -3.49 -6.42
C VAL A 245 12.39 -2.57 -6.89
N GLU A 246 12.62 -1.27 -6.72
CA GLU A 246 11.74 -0.19 -7.13
C GLU A 246 11.43 -0.20 -8.62
N GLY A 247 10.18 0.15 -8.95
CA GLY A 247 9.71 0.38 -10.31
C GLY A 247 9.94 1.83 -10.72
N ARG A 248 8.90 2.47 -11.28
CA ARG A 248 8.91 3.92 -11.53
C ARG A 248 9.08 4.72 -10.23
N SER A 249 8.69 4.12 -9.11
CA SER A 249 8.75 4.59 -7.72
C SER A 249 8.80 3.39 -6.75
N TRP A 250 8.02 3.37 -5.65
CA TRP A 250 7.79 2.15 -4.87
C TRP A 250 7.25 1.03 -5.77
N SER A 251 7.44 -0.22 -5.35
CA SER A 251 6.86 -1.35 -6.07
C SER A 251 5.84 -2.03 -5.21
N VAL A 252 4.61 -2.12 -5.73
CA VAL A 252 3.48 -2.86 -5.14
C VAL A 252 3.85 -4.30 -4.73
N SER A 253 4.88 -4.87 -5.38
CA SER A 253 5.44 -6.19 -5.07
C SER A 253 6.04 -6.35 -3.67
N GLU A 254 6.30 -5.25 -2.93
CA GLU A 254 7.01 -5.26 -1.63
C GLU A 254 6.42 -6.26 -0.63
N LYS A 255 5.15 -6.07 -0.26
CA LYS A 255 4.45 -6.92 0.72
C LYS A 255 4.41 -8.39 0.32
N TYR A 256 4.23 -8.68 -0.97
CA TYR A 256 4.17 -10.05 -1.50
C TYR A 256 5.55 -10.73 -1.51
N ILE A 257 6.61 -9.98 -1.79
CA ILE A 257 7.98 -10.49 -1.74
C ILE A 257 8.38 -10.83 -0.31
N ILE A 258 8.07 -9.94 0.64
CA ILE A 258 8.41 -10.15 2.05
C ILE A 258 7.61 -11.33 2.63
N ALA A 259 6.36 -11.52 2.21
CA ALA A 259 5.51 -12.64 2.65
C ALA A 259 5.97 -14.04 2.19
N CYS A 260 6.93 -14.15 1.26
CA CYS A 260 7.39 -15.44 0.74
C CYS A 260 8.25 -16.26 1.73
N ASP A 261 8.53 -15.78 2.95
CA ASP A 261 9.39 -16.50 3.92
C ASP A 261 10.84 -16.74 3.42
N SER A 262 11.18 -16.13 2.29
CA SER A 262 12.53 -16.04 1.75
C SER A 262 13.23 -14.86 2.38
N MET A 263 14.55 -14.95 2.58
CA MET A 263 15.32 -13.77 2.98
C MET A 263 15.22 -12.71 1.86
N THR A 264 14.56 -11.59 2.16
CA THR A 264 14.34 -10.54 1.18
C THR A 264 15.62 -9.73 0.99
N LEU A 265 16.20 -9.76 -0.20
CA LEU A 265 17.32 -8.91 -0.62
C LEU A 265 16.74 -7.57 -1.09
N PHE A 266 16.78 -6.58 -0.22
CA PHE A 266 16.10 -5.30 -0.40
C PHE A 266 17.06 -4.28 -0.99
N ILE A 267 16.93 -3.99 -2.28
CA ILE A 267 17.72 -2.94 -2.93
C ILE A 267 17.32 -1.60 -2.31
N LYS A 268 18.27 -0.94 -1.65
CA LYS A 268 18.06 0.26 -0.82
C LYS A 268 16.98 1.16 -1.41
N PRO A 269 15.81 1.37 -0.79
CA PRO A 269 14.76 2.15 -1.43
C PRO A 269 15.07 3.66 -1.47
N ARG A 270 14.45 4.38 -2.40
CA ARG A 270 14.25 5.83 -2.38
C ARG A 270 12.85 6.19 -1.86
N TYR A 271 11.85 5.40 -2.24
CA TYR A 271 10.44 5.57 -1.91
C TYR A 271 10.05 4.64 -0.76
N TYR A 272 9.01 5.02 -0.02
CA TYR A 272 8.42 4.18 1.02
C TYR A 272 6.91 4.12 0.88
N ASP A 273 6.35 2.95 1.18
CA ASP A 273 4.93 2.75 1.45
C ASP A 273 4.65 3.06 2.93
N PHE A 274 3.39 3.04 3.37
CA PHE A 274 2.98 3.43 4.73
C PHE A 274 3.63 2.59 5.83
N PHE A 275 3.99 1.32 5.54
CA PHE A 275 4.64 0.40 6.49
C PHE A 275 6.16 0.28 6.30
N THR A 276 6.71 0.64 5.13
CA THR A 276 8.13 0.38 4.76
C THR A 276 9.10 0.99 5.77
N ARG A 277 8.77 2.16 6.34
CA ARG A 277 9.63 2.87 7.30
C ARG A 277 9.84 2.14 8.63
N SER A 278 9.05 1.11 8.94
CA SER A 278 9.26 0.26 10.14
C SER A 278 9.97 -1.06 9.83
N LEU A 279 10.42 -1.27 8.59
CA LEU A 279 11.28 -2.40 8.27
C LEU A 279 12.70 -2.17 8.78
N VAL A 280 13.27 -3.17 9.48
CA VAL A 280 14.59 -3.07 10.10
C VAL A 280 15.60 -3.92 9.32
N PRO A 281 16.71 -3.35 8.83
CA PRO A 281 17.73 -4.11 8.10
C PRO A 281 18.37 -5.18 8.99
N TYR A 282 18.69 -6.31 8.39
CA TYR A 282 19.21 -7.55 9.02
C TYR A 282 18.26 -8.22 10.03
N LYS A 283 17.08 -7.64 10.29
CA LYS A 283 15.98 -8.28 11.01
C LYS A 283 14.90 -8.72 10.05
N HIS A 284 14.30 -7.79 9.29
CA HIS A 284 13.20 -8.09 8.38
C HIS A 284 13.67 -8.36 6.94
N TYR A 285 14.87 -7.89 6.57
CA TYR A 285 15.41 -8.01 5.22
C TYR A 285 16.94 -7.84 5.20
N TRP A 286 17.58 -8.23 4.10
CA TRP A 286 18.99 -7.98 3.83
C TRP A 286 19.19 -6.78 2.90
N PRO A 287 19.87 -5.69 3.32
CA PRO A 287 20.04 -4.50 2.47
C PRO A 287 21.03 -4.75 1.33
N ILE A 288 20.72 -4.24 0.13
CA ILE A 288 21.57 -4.30 -1.07
C ILE A 288 21.89 -2.87 -1.54
N ASN A 289 23.17 -2.59 -1.79
CA ASN A 289 23.62 -1.31 -2.31
C ASN A 289 23.27 -1.15 -3.81
N LYS A 290 22.73 0.02 -4.21
CA LYS A 290 22.35 0.29 -5.61
C LYS A 290 23.55 0.33 -6.57
N GLN A 291 24.72 0.72 -6.09
CA GLN A 291 25.93 0.91 -6.88
C GLN A 291 26.66 -0.41 -7.15
N ASN A 292 26.80 -1.27 -6.14
CA ASN A 292 27.49 -2.57 -6.23
C ASN A 292 26.50 -3.76 -6.23
N MET A 293 25.35 -3.56 -6.87
CA MET A 293 24.17 -4.42 -6.74
C MET A 293 24.43 -5.92 -6.94
N CYS A 294 25.13 -6.30 -8.02
CA CYS A 294 25.32 -7.72 -8.32
C CYS A 294 26.31 -8.39 -7.35
N GLN A 295 27.37 -7.68 -6.97
CA GLN A 295 28.34 -8.15 -5.97
C GLN A 295 27.67 -8.33 -4.60
N ASP A 296 26.86 -7.35 -4.18
CA ASP A 296 26.14 -7.40 -2.90
C ASP A 296 25.10 -8.54 -2.88
N ILE A 297 24.37 -8.75 -3.99
CA ILE A 297 23.44 -9.89 -4.11
C ILE A 297 24.21 -11.20 -3.98
N LYS A 298 25.32 -11.34 -4.71
CA LYS A 298 26.15 -12.55 -4.65
C LYS A 298 26.64 -12.81 -3.23
N TYR A 299 27.17 -11.77 -2.58
CA TYR A 299 27.64 -11.85 -1.20
C TYR A 299 26.53 -12.29 -0.23
N ALA A 300 25.35 -11.69 -0.32
CA ALA A 300 24.21 -12.05 0.51
C ALA A 300 23.78 -13.52 0.32
N VAL A 301 23.78 -14.00 -0.93
CA VAL A 301 23.43 -15.39 -1.25
C VAL A 301 24.50 -16.37 -0.76
N ASP A 302 25.78 -16.08 -1.00
CA ASP A 302 26.90 -16.91 -0.52
C ASP A 302 26.91 -16.97 1.02
N TRP A 303 26.68 -15.84 1.69
CA TRP A 303 26.54 -15.78 3.14
C TRP A 303 25.33 -16.57 3.64
N GLY A 304 24.16 -16.40 3.03
CA GLY A 304 22.94 -17.10 3.45
C GLY A 304 23.04 -18.60 3.26
N ASN A 305 23.72 -19.06 2.20
CA ASN A 305 23.90 -20.48 1.94
C ASN A 305 24.89 -21.13 2.90
N THR A 306 25.83 -20.37 3.46
CA THR A 306 26.74 -20.81 4.52
C THR A 306 26.14 -20.64 5.93
N HIS A 307 25.08 -19.84 6.08
CA HIS A 307 24.37 -19.58 7.34
C HIS A 307 22.85 -19.77 7.21
N PRO A 308 22.37 -20.97 6.80
CA PRO A 308 20.98 -21.18 6.42
C PRO A 308 19.98 -20.84 7.55
N GLY A 309 20.30 -21.16 8.80
CA GLY A 309 19.40 -20.84 9.94
C GLY A 309 19.21 -19.34 10.16
N LYS A 310 20.27 -18.53 9.98
CA LYS A 310 20.17 -17.07 10.12
C LYS A 310 19.44 -16.44 8.93
N ALA A 311 19.68 -16.94 7.72
CA ALA A 311 18.97 -16.46 6.54
C ALA A 311 17.46 -16.80 6.61
N GLU A 312 17.11 -18.00 7.07
CA GLU A 312 15.73 -18.39 7.35
C GLU A 312 15.10 -17.48 8.40
N GLU A 313 15.79 -17.19 9.50
CA GLU A 313 15.32 -16.28 10.55
C GLU A 313 14.99 -14.89 9.99
N ILE A 314 15.86 -14.28 9.18
CA ILE A 314 15.60 -12.96 8.57
C ILE A 314 14.35 -13.01 7.66
N GLY A 315 14.21 -14.05 6.85
CA GLY A 315 13.02 -14.23 6.00
C GLY A 315 11.73 -14.39 6.81
N ARG A 316 11.80 -15.17 7.90
CA ARG A 316 10.67 -15.41 8.82
C ARG A 316 10.26 -14.15 9.56
N GLU A 317 11.21 -13.37 10.07
CA GLU A 317 10.95 -12.11 10.75
C GLU A 317 10.31 -11.08 9.81
N GLY A 318 10.75 -11.00 8.54
CA GLY A 318 10.09 -10.19 7.53
C GLY A 318 8.65 -10.62 7.27
N THR A 319 8.42 -11.93 7.11
CA THR A 319 7.06 -12.49 6.92
C THR A 319 6.18 -12.20 8.13
N ARG A 320 6.68 -12.43 9.34
CA ARG A 320 5.97 -12.14 10.59
C ARG A 320 5.58 -10.66 10.67
N PHE A 321 6.48 -9.75 10.31
CA PHE A 321 6.15 -8.33 10.26
C PHE A 321 4.93 -8.06 9.37
N ILE A 322 4.89 -8.63 8.17
CA ILE A 322 3.77 -8.44 7.23
C ILE A 322 2.46 -9.05 7.77
N GLU A 323 2.53 -10.27 8.32
CA GLU A 323 1.36 -10.96 8.88
C GLU A 323 0.76 -10.22 10.08
N GLU A 324 1.61 -9.76 11.00
CA GLU A 324 1.17 -9.14 12.25
C GLU A 324 0.83 -7.65 12.08
N ASN A 325 1.52 -6.93 11.20
CA ASN A 325 1.43 -5.46 11.14
C ASN A 325 0.74 -4.93 9.87
N VAL A 326 0.54 -5.75 8.84
CA VAL A 326 -0.01 -5.31 7.54
C VAL A 326 -1.23 -6.15 7.13
N ASN A 327 -1.97 -6.72 8.09
CA ASN A 327 -3.26 -7.36 7.81
C ASN A 327 -4.36 -6.30 7.54
N MET A 328 -5.47 -6.72 6.89
CA MET A 328 -6.52 -5.78 6.48
C MET A 328 -7.16 -5.00 7.64
N LYS A 329 -7.24 -5.56 8.86
CA LYS A 329 -7.73 -4.81 10.02
C LYS A 329 -6.82 -3.61 10.29
N LEU A 330 -5.51 -3.83 10.34
CA LEU A 330 -4.54 -2.75 10.58
C LEU A 330 -4.42 -1.78 9.40
N VAL A 331 -4.63 -2.23 8.16
CA VAL A 331 -4.74 -1.33 7.00
C VAL A 331 -5.90 -0.34 7.19
N TYR A 332 -7.08 -0.83 7.59
CA TYR A 332 -8.22 0.05 7.87
C TYR A 332 -8.01 0.91 9.13
N ASP A 333 -7.37 0.39 10.18
CA ASP A 333 -7.02 1.18 11.36
C ASP A 333 -6.07 2.34 10.97
N TYR A 334 -5.07 2.08 10.12
CA TYR A 334 -4.15 3.10 9.62
C TYR A 334 -4.91 4.18 8.84
N MET A 335 -5.79 3.78 7.91
CA MET A 335 -6.62 4.71 7.15
C MET A 335 -7.50 5.56 8.07
N LEU A 336 -8.13 4.95 9.09
CA LEU A 336 -8.97 5.67 10.04
C LEU A 336 -8.15 6.71 10.82
N HIS A 337 -7.00 6.33 11.36
CA HIS A 337 -6.13 7.24 12.12
C HIS A 337 -5.64 8.39 11.24
N LEU A 338 -5.16 8.08 10.03
CA LEU A 338 -4.67 9.07 9.08
C LEU A 338 -5.76 10.09 8.72
N LEU A 339 -6.94 9.61 8.34
CA LEU A 339 -8.07 10.49 7.99
C LEU A 339 -8.57 11.29 9.20
N THR A 340 -8.50 10.72 10.41
CA THR A 340 -8.89 11.41 11.64
C THR A 340 -7.91 12.53 11.99
N GLU A 341 -6.61 12.28 11.96
CA GLU A 341 -5.59 13.31 12.19
C GLU A 341 -5.61 14.38 11.10
N TYR A 342 -5.78 13.98 9.84
CA TYR A 342 -5.94 14.91 8.72
C TYR A 342 -7.14 15.85 8.92
N ALA A 343 -8.31 15.32 9.30
CA ALA A 343 -9.51 16.13 9.51
C ALA A 343 -9.35 17.18 10.61
N LYS A 344 -8.55 16.90 11.67
CA LYS A 344 -8.24 17.89 12.73
C LYS A 344 -7.48 19.12 12.22
N LEU A 345 -6.78 18.98 11.09
CA LEU A 345 -6.02 20.06 10.47
C LEU A 345 -6.89 20.94 9.58
N MET A 346 -8.05 20.46 9.12
CA MET A 346 -8.97 21.25 8.29
C MET A 346 -9.50 22.49 9.04
N ARG A 347 -9.56 23.62 8.34
CA ARG A 347 -10.03 24.93 8.82
C ARG A 347 -11.29 25.40 8.11
N PHE A 348 -12.04 24.45 7.55
CA PHE A 348 -13.28 24.68 6.83
C PHE A 348 -14.17 23.45 6.97
N GLU A 349 -15.48 23.63 6.76
CA GLU A 349 -16.40 22.49 6.71
C GLU A 349 -16.35 21.80 5.35
N ALA A 350 -16.34 20.46 5.36
CA ALA A 350 -16.43 19.68 4.15
C ALA A 350 -17.72 20.02 3.37
N THR A 351 -17.60 20.31 2.08
CA THR A 351 -18.70 20.58 1.16
C THR A 351 -18.64 19.60 -0.02
N ILE A 352 -19.81 19.21 -0.54
CA ILE A 352 -19.92 18.33 -1.70
C ILE A 352 -19.88 19.20 -2.96
N PRO A 353 -18.85 19.08 -3.82
CA PRO A 353 -18.80 19.81 -5.09
C PRO A 353 -19.96 19.43 -6.01
N ALA A 354 -20.40 20.36 -6.85
CA ALA A 354 -21.53 20.13 -7.78
C ALA A 354 -21.28 18.95 -8.75
N GLY A 355 -20.02 18.67 -9.10
CA GLY A 355 -19.63 17.56 -9.97
C GLY A 355 -19.39 16.23 -9.26
N ALA A 356 -19.51 16.18 -7.92
CA ALA A 356 -19.22 14.97 -7.16
C ALA A 356 -20.40 13.98 -7.18
N VAL A 357 -20.07 12.69 -7.28
CA VAL A 357 -21.04 11.58 -7.31
C VAL A 357 -20.98 10.81 -5.99
N GLU A 358 -22.13 10.52 -5.37
CA GLU A 358 -22.20 9.65 -4.19
C GLU A 358 -21.80 8.21 -4.56
N VAL A 359 -20.88 7.64 -3.80
CA VAL A 359 -20.37 6.27 -4.00
C VAL A 359 -20.65 5.39 -2.78
N CYS A 360 -20.99 4.13 -3.05
CA CYS A 360 -21.20 3.06 -2.08
C CYS A 360 -20.83 1.73 -2.72
N SER A 361 -20.80 0.65 -1.93
CA SER A 361 -20.34 -0.66 -2.40
C SER A 361 -21.15 -1.14 -3.60
N GLU A 362 -22.47 -0.96 -3.57
CA GLU A 362 -23.40 -1.41 -4.59
C GLU A 362 -23.20 -0.61 -5.89
N ASN A 363 -23.07 0.71 -5.79
CA ASN A 363 -22.87 1.59 -6.94
C ASN A 363 -21.50 1.38 -7.61
N LEU A 364 -20.46 1.04 -6.84
CA LEU A 364 -19.14 0.74 -7.39
C LEU A 364 -19.06 -0.67 -7.96
N ALA A 365 -19.56 -1.70 -7.25
CA ALA A 365 -19.37 -3.10 -7.66
C ALA A 365 -20.37 -3.59 -8.70
N CYS A 366 -21.63 -3.15 -8.67
CA CYS A 366 -22.65 -3.69 -9.56
C CYS A 366 -22.41 -3.38 -11.06
N PRO A 367 -21.84 -2.22 -11.47
CA PRO A 367 -21.51 -1.97 -12.88
C PRO A 367 -20.33 -2.80 -13.38
N MET A 368 -19.49 -3.31 -12.48
CA MET A 368 -18.30 -4.08 -12.82
C MET A 368 -18.66 -5.52 -13.23
N GLY A 369 -17.86 -6.07 -14.14
CA GLY A 369 -17.95 -7.46 -14.58
C GLY A 369 -16.66 -8.23 -14.34
N GLY A 370 -16.74 -9.55 -14.41
CA GLY A 370 -15.59 -10.46 -14.30
C GLY A 370 -14.75 -10.24 -13.04
N ILE A 371 -13.43 -10.33 -13.22
CA ILE A 371 -12.44 -10.30 -12.13
C ILE A 371 -12.48 -9.02 -11.28
N TRP A 372 -12.86 -7.88 -11.85
CA TRP A 372 -13.03 -6.63 -11.09
C TRP A 372 -14.13 -6.79 -10.03
N ARG A 373 -15.31 -7.28 -10.44
CA ARG A 373 -16.42 -7.49 -9.51
C ARG A 373 -16.10 -8.59 -8.51
N GLU A 374 -15.43 -9.66 -8.93
CA GLU A 374 -14.99 -10.74 -8.04
C GLU A 374 -14.10 -10.19 -6.93
N PHE A 375 -13.06 -9.43 -7.26
CA PHE A 375 -12.13 -8.86 -6.27
C PHE A 375 -12.82 -7.86 -5.33
N MET A 376 -13.75 -7.05 -5.83
CA MET A 376 -14.57 -6.18 -4.98
C MET A 376 -15.43 -7.01 -4.01
N VAL A 377 -16.13 -8.04 -4.48
CA VAL A 377 -16.97 -8.89 -3.62
C VAL A 377 -16.16 -9.67 -2.58
N GLU A 378 -14.97 -10.14 -2.96
CA GLU A 378 -14.02 -10.84 -2.09
C GLU A 378 -13.44 -9.94 -1.00
N SER A 379 -13.15 -8.67 -1.32
CA SER A 379 -12.58 -7.69 -0.38
C SER A 379 -13.64 -6.86 0.36
N MET A 380 -14.92 -7.13 0.13
CA MET A 380 -16.03 -6.38 0.72
C MET A 380 -16.15 -6.63 2.22
N VAL A 381 -16.20 -5.55 2.99
CA VAL A 381 -16.51 -5.60 4.42
C VAL A 381 -17.98 -5.98 4.61
N LYS A 382 -18.19 -7.13 5.27
CA LYS A 382 -19.51 -7.76 5.43
C LYS A 382 -20.29 -7.23 6.63
N SER A 383 -19.60 -6.80 7.68
CA SER A 383 -20.19 -6.22 8.90
C SER A 383 -19.29 -5.13 9.47
N PRO A 384 -19.83 -4.18 10.26
CA PRO A 384 -19.04 -3.28 11.08
C PRO A 384 -18.08 -4.04 12.00
N SER A 385 -17.00 -3.39 12.43
CA SER A 385 -16.10 -3.95 13.42
C SER A 385 -16.74 -3.95 14.80
N ASP A 386 -16.71 -5.11 15.47
CA ASP A 386 -17.09 -5.26 16.89
C ASP A 386 -15.98 -4.78 17.84
N THR A 387 -14.81 -4.39 17.29
CA THR A 387 -13.65 -3.94 18.07
C THR A 387 -13.27 -2.52 17.74
N LEU A 388 -12.80 -1.80 18.75
CA LEU A 388 -12.16 -0.49 18.56
C LEU A 388 -10.87 -0.63 17.72
N PRO A 389 -10.49 0.42 16.99
CA PRO A 389 -9.22 0.45 16.28
C PRO A 389 -8.10 0.42 17.31
N CYS A 390 -6.93 -0.04 16.90
CA CYS A 390 -5.75 0.02 17.75
C CYS A 390 -5.47 1.44 18.26
N THR A 391 -4.77 1.57 19.38
CA THR A 391 -4.38 2.89 19.91
C THR A 391 -3.01 3.29 19.36
N MET A 392 -2.95 4.43 18.66
CA MET A 392 -1.72 4.96 18.08
C MET A 392 -0.84 5.60 19.17
N PHE A 393 0.48 5.39 19.09
CA PHE A 393 1.45 6.05 19.95
C PHE A 393 1.51 7.56 19.68
N SER A 394 1.95 8.33 20.68
CA SER A 394 2.33 9.73 20.50
C SER A 394 3.39 9.91 19.39
N PRO A 395 3.50 11.10 18.78
CA PRO A 395 4.55 11.42 17.81
C PRO A 395 5.96 11.06 18.31
N TYR A 396 6.93 10.82 17.41
CA TYR A 396 8.34 10.82 17.81
C TYR A 396 8.70 12.22 18.33
N LEU A 397 9.40 12.28 19.47
CA LEU A 397 9.82 13.52 20.13
C LEU A 397 10.95 14.21 19.37
#